data_AF-A0A5C9EW88-F1
#
_entry.id   AF-A0A5C9EW88-F1
#
_cell.length_a   1.000
_cell.length_b   1.000
_cell.length_c   1.000
_cell.angle_alpha   90.00
_cell.angle_beta   90.00
_cell.angle_gamma   90.00
#
_symmetry.space_group_name_H-M   'P 1'
#
loop_
_entity.id
_entity.type
_entity.pdbx_description
1 polymer ?
#
loop_
_entity_poly.entity_id
_entity_poly.type
_entity_poly.pdbx_seq_one_letter_code
_entity_poly.pdbx_strand_id
1 'polypeptide(L)'
;MKLWLFDILACPICKHFPLKLFIFSYQTEEEIFRSYLSNYQKSDSVSLKSQDTIQIDYDNEHQILIKDNIVIEPKPLVDYMDALLSSIKELNHIEDRSPYETSKKCLNLAKESIYNDLKNLSQNLNLDGFQERLAELEFLNKLKVDAEIDSGLLLCESCKRWYPIIETIPRMLPDEYRDKESELQFLESKKNLLDEKFFTLDLKPFALK
;
A
#
# COMPACT_ATOMS: atom_id res chain seq x y z
N MET A 1 -3.24 -3.64 9.50
CA MET A 1 -3.19 -4.08 8.10
C MET A 1 -2.03 -3.37 7.44
N LYS A 2 -1.05 -4.13 6.96
CA LYS A 2 0.04 -3.55 6.18
C LYS A 2 -0.45 -3.12 4.81
N LEU A 3 0.11 -2.04 4.27
CA LEU A 3 -0.25 -1.54 2.93
C LEU A 3 0.04 -2.58 1.84
N TRP A 4 1.08 -3.40 1.98
CA TRP A 4 1.40 -4.48 1.05
C TRP A 4 0.27 -5.52 0.92
N LEU A 5 -0.48 -5.81 1.99
CA LEU A 5 -1.59 -6.77 1.92
C LEU A 5 -2.66 -6.33 0.92
N PHE A 6 -2.84 -5.02 0.75
CA PHE A 6 -3.83 -4.45 -0.18
C PHE A 6 -3.61 -4.91 -1.63
N ASP A 7 -2.36 -5.18 -2.03
CA ASP A 7 -1.97 -5.59 -3.38
C ASP A 7 -2.58 -6.94 -3.79
N ILE A 8 -3.08 -7.72 -2.83
CA ILE A 8 -3.66 -9.05 -3.07
C ILE A 8 -5.13 -9.15 -2.64
N LEU A 9 -5.72 -8.08 -2.09
CA LEU A 9 -7.12 -8.11 -1.64
C LEU A 9 -8.08 -7.80 -2.78
N ALA A 10 -8.79 -8.84 -3.24
CA ALA A 10 -9.93 -8.71 -4.15
C ALA A 10 -11.25 -8.82 -3.38
N CYS A 11 -12.34 -8.27 -3.94
CA CYS A 11 -13.67 -8.45 -3.38
C CYS A 11 -14.02 -9.95 -3.31
N PRO A 12 -14.32 -10.53 -2.13
CA PRO A 12 -14.62 -11.95 -2.00
C PRO A 12 -15.89 -12.36 -2.77
N ILE A 13 -16.80 -11.41 -3.03
CA ILE A 13 -18.09 -11.69 -3.66
C ILE A 13 -18.01 -11.63 -5.19
N CYS A 14 -17.58 -10.50 -5.77
CA CYS A 14 -17.55 -10.34 -7.23
C CYS A 14 -16.16 -10.48 -7.85
N LYS A 15 -15.12 -10.76 -7.05
CA LYS A 15 -13.72 -10.91 -7.48
C LYS A 15 -13.09 -9.68 -8.13
N HIS A 16 -13.74 -8.52 -8.03
CA HIS A 16 -13.20 -7.26 -8.52
C HIS A 16 -11.93 -6.87 -7.76
N PHE A 17 -10.95 -6.44 -8.52
CA PHE A 17 -9.66 -5.91 -8.09
C PHE A 17 -9.28 -4.77 -9.06
N PRO A 18 -8.68 -3.67 -8.59
CA PRO A 18 -8.37 -3.38 -7.19
C PRO A 18 -9.59 -2.91 -6.38
N LEU A 19 -9.47 -2.95 -5.06
CA LEU A 19 -10.42 -2.29 -4.16
C LEU A 19 -10.01 -0.82 -3.98
N LYS A 20 -10.88 0.00 -3.38
CA LYS A 20 -10.53 1.33 -2.91
C LYS A 20 -10.35 1.29 -1.39
N LEU A 21 -9.28 1.88 -0.86
CA LEU A 21 -8.98 1.88 0.57
C LEU A 21 -9.08 3.29 1.14
N PHE A 22 -9.84 3.45 2.23
CA PHE A 22 -9.85 4.63 3.08
C PHE A 22 -9.15 4.31 4.39
N ILE A 23 -8.10 5.04 4.73
CA ILE A 23 -7.36 4.86 5.99
C ILE A 23 -7.87 5.86 7.01
N PHE A 24 -8.26 5.40 8.19
CA PHE A 24 -8.78 6.26 9.27
C PHE A 24 -7.78 6.47 10.40
N SER A 25 -6.97 5.45 10.71
CA SER A 25 -5.91 5.50 11.73
C SER A 25 -4.81 4.51 11.42
N TYR A 26 -3.63 4.77 11.96
CA TYR A 26 -2.50 3.86 11.93
C TYR A 26 -2.21 3.36 13.35
N GLN A 27 -1.68 2.14 13.44
CA GLN A 27 -0.97 1.67 14.62
C GLN A 27 0.47 2.18 14.61
N THR A 28 1.03 2.39 13.42
CA THR A 28 2.33 3.07 13.25
C THR A 28 2.21 4.53 13.65
N GLU A 29 3.04 4.95 14.60
CA GLU A 29 3.09 6.34 15.08
C GLU A 29 3.53 7.34 14.00
N GLU A 30 3.03 8.57 14.06
CA GLU A 30 3.34 9.61 13.06
C GLU A 30 4.86 9.89 12.94
N GLU A 31 5.60 9.82 14.05
CA GLU A 31 7.05 10.02 14.07
C GLU A 31 7.80 9.02 13.17
N ILE A 32 7.29 7.80 13.03
CA ILE A 32 7.88 6.78 12.17
C ILE A 32 7.76 7.21 10.69
N PHE A 33 6.63 7.76 10.26
CA PHE A 33 6.51 8.31 8.90
C PHE A 33 7.44 9.50 8.66
N ARG A 34 7.65 10.36 9.68
CA ARG A 34 8.66 11.43 9.61
C ARG A 34 10.06 10.87 9.39
N SER A 35 10.38 9.77 10.08
CA SER A 35 11.67 9.09 9.90
C SER A 35 11.86 8.60 8.47
N TYR A 36 10.82 8.04 7.83
CA TYR A 36 10.88 7.57 6.44
C TYR A 36 11.25 8.69 5.48
N LEU A 37 10.58 9.84 5.58
CA LEU A 37 10.89 11.02 4.75
C LEU A 37 12.31 11.54 5.02
N SER A 38 12.70 11.62 6.30
CA SER A 38 14.01 12.15 6.67
C SER A 38 15.16 11.26 6.20
N ASN A 39 14.96 9.94 6.21
CA ASN A 39 15.96 8.99 5.75
C ASN A 39 16.08 9.05 4.22
N TYR A 40 14.95 9.08 3.50
CA TYR A 40 14.93 9.24 2.05
C TYR A 40 15.63 10.52 1.58
N GLN A 41 15.48 11.63 2.31
CA GLN A 41 16.16 12.89 1.99
C GLN A 41 17.66 12.91 2.32
N LYS A 42 18.11 12.10 3.30
CA LYS A 42 19.53 12.04 3.71
C LYS A 42 20.36 11.11 2.81
N SER A 43 19.71 10.23 2.06
CA SER A 43 20.33 9.23 1.17
C SER A 43 21.27 9.84 0.12
N ASP A 44 21.18 11.14 -0.16
CA ASP A 44 22.13 11.86 -1.04
C ASP A 44 23.58 11.90 -0.49
N SER A 45 23.87 11.46 0.75
CA SER A 45 25.17 11.73 1.38
C SER A 45 25.84 10.63 2.23
N VAL A 46 25.24 9.45 2.49
CA VAL A 46 25.89 8.45 3.36
C VAL A 46 25.61 7.01 2.93
N SER A 47 26.71 6.24 2.84
CA SER A 47 26.78 4.79 2.64
C SER A 47 25.73 4.01 3.44
N LEU A 48 24.82 3.41 2.69
CA LEU A 48 23.74 2.56 3.15
C LEU A 48 24.24 1.32 3.90
N LYS A 49 23.94 1.26 5.20
CA LYS A 49 23.89 0.02 6.00
C LYS A 49 22.53 -0.69 5.79
N SER A 50 22.08 -0.86 4.55
CA SER A 50 20.75 -1.40 4.21
C SER A 50 20.80 -2.69 3.39
N GLN A 51 21.94 -3.38 3.40
CA GLN A 51 22.16 -4.63 2.65
C GLN A 51 21.15 -5.75 2.94
N ASP A 52 20.29 -5.63 3.97
CA ASP A 52 19.39 -6.72 4.38
C ASP A 52 17.99 -6.68 3.73
N THR A 53 17.52 -5.55 3.18
CA THR A 53 16.14 -5.45 2.67
C THR A 53 16.00 -5.93 1.22
N ILE A 54 16.95 -5.56 0.36
CA ILE A 54 16.96 -5.91 -1.06
C ILE A 54 18.04 -6.97 -1.25
N GLN A 55 17.63 -8.15 -1.71
CA GLN A 55 18.52 -9.29 -1.91
C GLN A 55 18.73 -9.49 -3.40
N ILE A 56 20.00 -9.56 -3.80
CA ILE A 56 20.43 -9.80 -5.17
C ILE A 56 21.15 -11.15 -5.19
N ASP A 57 20.51 -12.12 -5.83
CA ASP A 57 20.99 -13.48 -6.03
C ASP A 57 21.28 -13.74 -7.52
N TYR A 58 21.79 -14.93 -7.82
CA TYR A 58 22.02 -15.40 -9.19
C TYR A 58 21.39 -16.78 -9.38
N ASP A 59 20.81 -17.03 -10.55
CA ASP A 59 20.37 -18.37 -10.92
C ASP A 59 21.52 -19.24 -11.46
N ASN A 60 21.19 -20.46 -11.87
CA ASN A 60 22.18 -21.41 -12.42
C ASN A 60 22.80 -20.94 -13.75
N GLU A 61 22.13 -20.04 -14.47
CA GLU A 61 22.60 -19.45 -15.73
C GLU A 61 23.32 -18.11 -15.50
N HIS A 62 23.59 -17.75 -14.24
CA HIS A 62 24.19 -16.48 -13.81
C HIS A 62 23.34 -15.24 -14.13
N GLN A 63 22.03 -15.41 -14.34
CA GLN A 63 21.09 -14.31 -14.42
C GLN A 63 20.82 -13.74 -13.02
N ILE A 64 20.76 -12.42 -12.92
CA ILE A 64 20.48 -11.72 -11.67
C ILE A 64 19.03 -11.88 -11.27
N LEU A 65 18.81 -12.31 -10.03
CA LEU A 65 17.51 -12.41 -9.40
C LEU A 65 17.44 -11.41 -8.23
N ILE A 66 16.33 -10.70 -8.13
CA ILE A 66 16.10 -9.67 -7.12
C ILE A 66 14.81 -10.00 -6.37
N LYS A 67 14.85 -9.81 -5.05
CA LYS A 67 13.67 -9.81 -4.19
C LYS A 67 13.85 -8.80 -3.07
N ASP A 68 12.73 -8.41 -2.49
CA ASP A 68 12.66 -7.65 -1.25
C ASP A 68 11.38 -8.04 -0.48
N ASN A 69 10.92 -7.21 0.46
CA ASN A 69 9.70 -7.52 1.20
C ASN A 69 8.41 -7.16 0.45
N ILE A 70 8.49 -6.49 -0.71
CA ILE A 70 7.35 -6.21 -1.60
C ILE A 70 7.24 -7.31 -2.65
N VAL A 71 8.32 -7.59 -3.37
CA VAL A 71 8.46 -8.66 -4.35
C VAL A 71 9.21 -9.80 -3.68
N ILE A 72 8.47 -10.64 -2.95
CA ILE A 72 9.02 -11.68 -2.07
C ILE A 72 9.63 -12.88 -2.82
N GLU A 73 9.14 -13.14 -4.03
CA GLU A 73 9.66 -14.19 -4.90
C GLU A 73 10.82 -13.60 -5.73
N PRO A 74 12.02 -14.22 -5.72
CA PRO A 74 13.14 -13.78 -6.57
C PRO A 74 12.72 -13.73 -8.04
N LYS A 75 12.97 -12.59 -8.69
CA LYS A 75 12.63 -12.37 -10.10
C LYS A 75 13.80 -11.77 -10.86
N PRO A 76 13.95 -12.06 -12.17
CA PRO A 76 14.84 -11.30 -13.03
C PRO A 76 14.60 -9.79 -12.90
N LEU A 77 15.65 -8.97 -13.06
CA LEU A 77 15.59 -7.52 -12.86
C LEU A 77 14.39 -6.85 -13.56
N VAL A 78 14.08 -7.23 -14.80
CA VAL A 78 12.93 -6.69 -15.55
C VAL A 78 11.61 -7.05 -14.87
N ASP A 79 11.41 -8.34 -14.58
CA ASP A 79 10.18 -8.85 -13.95
C ASP A 79 9.99 -8.31 -12.51
N TYR A 80 11.09 -8.12 -11.78
CA TYR A 80 11.09 -7.47 -10.46
C TYR A 80 10.59 -6.02 -10.59
N MET A 81 11.13 -5.25 -11.53
CA MET A 81 10.73 -3.85 -11.74
C MET A 81 9.26 -3.74 -12.17
N ASP A 82 8.79 -4.64 -13.03
CA ASP A 82 7.38 -4.66 -13.43
C ASP A 82 6.45 -4.99 -12.26
N ALA A 83 6.80 -5.99 -11.44
CA ALA A 83 6.05 -6.35 -10.24
C ALA A 83 6.03 -5.19 -9.21
N LEU A 84 7.17 -4.55 -8.99
CA LEU A 84 7.30 -3.40 -8.09
C LEU A 84 6.45 -2.21 -8.59
N LEU A 85 6.56 -1.85 -9.87
CA LEU A 85 5.75 -0.77 -10.45
C LEU A 85 4.25 -1.07 -10.38
N SER A 86 3.85 -2.34 -10.54
CA SER A 86 2.46 -2.76 -10.31
C SER A 86 2.05 -2.54 -8.86
N SER A 87 2.87 -2.96 -7.89
CA SER A 87 2.63 -2.75 -6.46
C SER A 87 2.51 -1.26 -6.10
N ILE A 88 3.33 -0.37 -6.68
CA ILE A 88 3.25 1.07 -6.41
C ILE A 88 1.96 1.66 -7.00
N LYS A 89 1.52 1.22 -8.18
CA LYS A 89 0.27 1.69 -8.80
C LYS A 89 -0.95 1.46 -7.92
N GLU A 90 -0.98 0.38 -7.13
CA GLU A 90 -2.08 0.09 -6.20
C GLU A 90 -2.29 1.22 -5.19
N LEU A 91 -1.23 1.97 -4.83
CA LEU A 91 -1.35 3.12 -3.94
C LEU A 91 -2.30 4.20 -4.49
N ASN A 92 -2.53 4.27 -5.80
CA ASN A 92 -3.49 5.22 -6.40
C ASN A 92 -4.93 4.97 -5.94
N HIS A 93 -5.26 3.77 -5.46
CA HIS A 93 -6.58 3.41 -4.95
C HIS A 93 -6.72 3.67 -3.44
N ILE A 94 -5.74 4.33 -2.82
CA ILE A 94 -5.70 4.60 -1.38
C ILE A 94 -5.93 6.08 -1.09
N GLU A 95 -6.88 6.36 -0.20
CA GLU A 95 -7.12 7.66 0.38
C GLU A 95 -6.78 7.65 1.87
N ASP A 96 -5.76 8.42 2.26
CA ASP A 96 -5.41 8.59 3.66
C ASP A 96 -6.24 9.71 4.28
N ARG A 97 -7.23 9.32 5.08
CA ARG A 97 -8.14 10.19 5.82
C ARG A 97 -7.76 10.28 7.31
N SER A 98 -6.59 9.77 7.69
CA SER A 98 -6.07 9.87 9.05
C SER A 98 -5.62 11.31 9.36
N PRO A 99 -5.43 11.69 10.63
CA PRO A 99 -4.91 13.00 10.99
C PRO A 99 -3.42 13.20 10.66
N TYR A 100 -2.71 12.16 10.19
CA TYR A 100 -1.26 12.23 9.97
C TYR A 100 -0.98 12.91 8.63
N GLU A 101 -0.36 14.09 8.67
CA GLU A 101 0.03 14.80 7.44
C GLU A 101 1.28 14.20 6.81
N THR A 102 2.11 13.57 7.63
CA THR A 102 3.36 12.95 7.17
C THR A 102 3.12 11.65 6.42
N SER A 103 2.14 10.83 6.84
CA SER A 103 1.73 9.64 6.09
C SER A 103 1.16 10.00 4.72
N LYS A 104 0.33 11.06 4.63
CA LYS A 104 -0.17 11.61 3.36
C LYS A 104 0.98 12.02 2.44
N LYS A 105 2.00 12.72 2.98
CA LYS A 105 3.21 13.08 2.21
C LYS A 105 3.98 11.86 1.74
N CYS A 106 4.14 10.83 2.59
CA CYS A 106 4.79 9.59 2.19
C CYS A 106 4.05 8.90 1.04
N LEU A 107 2.73 8.80 1.13
CA LEU A 107 1.90 8.23 0.08
C LEU A 107 1.99 9.04 -1.22
N ASN A 108 1.97 10.38 -1.15
CA ASN A 108 2.13 11.22 -2.34
C ASN A 108 3.49 11.06 -2.98
N LEU A 109 4.56 11.05 -2.18
CA LEU A 109 5.93 10.83 -2.64
C LEU A 109 6.06 9.48 -3.38
N ALA A 110 5.48 8.41 -2.82
CA ALA A 110 5.48 7.09 -3.44
C ALA A 110 4.72 7.06 -4.77
N LYS A 111 3.51 7.64 -4.81
CA LYS A 111 2.61 7.63 -5.98
C LYS A 111 3.14 8.49 -7.13
N GLU A 112 3.83 9.58 -6.82
CA GLU A 112 4.23 10.58 -7.81
C GLU A 112 5.72 10.49 -8.12
N SER A 113 6.59 11.06 -7.27
CA SER A 113 8.03 11.18 -7.57
C SER A 113 8.66 9.80 -7.76
N ILE A 114 8.57 8.95 -6.74
CA ILE A 114 9.25 7.65 -6.73
C ILE A 114 8.74 6.75 -7.86
N TYR A 115 7.42 6.69 -8.06
CA TYR A 115 6.85 5.93 -9.16
C TYR A 115 7.37 6.39 -10.52
N ASN A 116 7.42 7.71 -10.76
CA ASN A 116 7.91 8.25 -12.03
C ASN A 116 9.40 7.99 -12.23
N ASP A 117 10.22 8.13 -11.19
CA ASP A 117 11.65 7.87 -11.25
C ASP A 117 11.95 6.40 -11.58
N LEU A 118 11.26 5.47 -10.89
CA LEU A 118 11.39 4.03 -11.15
C LEU A 118 10.81 3.63 -12.52
N LYS A 119 9.72 4.25 -12.96
CA LYS A 119 9.14 4.01 -14.29
C LYS A 119 10.04 4.51 -15.42
N ASN A 120 10.76 5.61 -15.21
CA ASN A 120 11.74 6.10 -16.18
C ASN A 120 12.96 5.18 -16.22
N LEU A 121 13.42 4.70 -15.06
CA LEU A 121 14.48 3.70 -14.98
C LEU A 121 14.11 2.41 -15.72
N SER A 122 12.88 1.92 -15.56
CA SER A 122 12.45 0.65 -16.18
C SER A 122 12.44 0.68 -17.72
N GLN A 123 12.37 1.87 -18.34
CA GLN A 123 12.42 2.01 -19.80
C GLN A 123 13.83 1.78 -20.39
N ASN A 124 14.89 2.00 -19.59
CA ASN A 124 16.29 1.79 -19.99
C ASN A 124 17.05 1.05 -18.87
N LEU A 125 16.47 -0.06 -18.45
CA LEU A 125 16.85 -0.74 -17.22
C LEU A 125 18.26 -1.35 -17.30
N ASN A 126 19.08 -1.00 -16.32
CA ASN A 126 20.40 -1.58 -16.10
C ASN A 126 20.70 -1.62 -14.59
N LEU A 127 21.70 -2.40 -14.19
CA LEU A 127 22.03 -2.64 -12.78
C LEU A 127 22.56 -1.41 -12.06
N ASP A 128 23.39 -0.60 -12.72
CA ASP A 128 23.98 0.59 -12.10
C ASP A 128 22.87 1.60 -11.77
N GLY A 129 21.97 1.85 -12.72
CA GLY A 129 20.80 2.71 -12.50
C GLY A 129 19.83 2.15 -11.46
N PHE A 130 19.72 0.83 -11.34
CA PHE A 130 18.95 0.19 -10.26
C PHE A 130 19.59 0.41 -8.89
N GLN A 131 20.90 0.27 -8.78
CA GLN A 131 21.65 0.51 -7.53
C GLN A 131 21.60 1.99 -7.11
N GLU A 132 21.49 2.91 -8.05
CA GLU A 132 21.25 4.33 -7.78
C GLU A 132 19.82 4.63 -7.27
N ARG A 133 18.92 3.64 -7.22
CA ARG A 133 17.54 3.78 -6.73
C ARG A 133 17.25 2.99 -5.46
N LEU A 134 18.27 2.53 -4.74
CA LEU A 134 18.09 1.77 -3.50
C LEU A 134 17.32 2.56 -2.43
N ALA A 135 17.49 3.89 -2.37
CA ALA A 135 16.77 4.75 -1.43
C ALA A 135 15.25 4.74 -1.65
N GLU A 136 14.81 4.78 -2.92
CA GLU A 136 13.41 4.64 -3.30
C GLU A 136 12.86 3.28 -2.86
N LEU A 137 13.60 2.21 -3.14
CA LEU A 137 13.21 0.84 -2.81
C LEU A 137 13.09 0.63 -1.29
N GLU A 138 14.04 1.15 -0.51
CA GLU A 138 13.98 1.12 0.95
C GLU A 138 12.79 1.89 1.48
N PHE A 139 12.57 3.11 0.97
CA PHE A 139 11.42 3.93 1.35
C PHE A 139 10.10 3.19 1.08
N LEU A 140 9.97 2.57 -0.09
CA LEU A 140 8.79 1.78 -0.45
C LEU A 140 8.60 0.58 0.47
N ASN A 141 9.68 -0.16 0.80
CA ASN A 141 9.59 -1.28 1.73
C ASN A 141 9.14 -0.82 3.12
N LYS A 142 9.69 0.30 3.64
CA LYS A 142 9.24 0.90 4.90
C LYS A 142 7.77 1.31 4.85
N LEU A 143 7.36 2.01 3.80
CA LEU A 143 5.98 2.45 3.67
C LEU A 143 5.01 1.27 3.51
N LYS A 144 5.27 0.34 2.58
CA LYS A 144 4.32 -0.72 2.24
C LYS A 144 4.31 -1.87 3.25
N VAL A 145 5.45 -2.22 3.83
CA VAL A 145 5.61 -3.44 4.63
C VAL A 145 5.70 -3.14 6.12
N ASP A 146 6.24 -2.00 6.54
CA ASP A 146 6.38 -1.69 7.96
C ASP A 146 5.21 -0.86 8.50
N ALA A 147 4.61 0.02 7.68
CA ALA A 147 3.46 0.81 8.11
C ALA A 147 2.21 -0.06 8.29
N GLU A 148 1.56 0.08 9.43
CA GLU A 148 0.40 -0.69 9.85
C GLU A 148 -0.82 0.20 10.09
N ILE A 149 -1.85 -0.03 9.28
CA ILE A 149 -3.17 0.59 9.42
C ILE A 149 -3.90 -0.07 10.59
N ASP A 150 -4.40 0.75 11.52
CA ASP A 150 -5.21 0.27 12.65
C ASP A 150 -6.69 0.17 12.24
N SER A 151 -7.25 1.26 11.71
CA SER A 151 -8.63 1.32 11.24
C SER A 151 -8.76 1.91 9.84
N GLY A 152 -9.67 1.35 9.05
CA GLY A 152 -9.92 1.75 7.67
C GLY A 152 -11.14 1.09 7.07
N LEU A 153 -11.40 1.34 5.79
CA LEU A 153 -12.50 0.77 5.03
C LEU A 153 -12.04 0.43 3.62
N LEU A 154 -12.29 -0.80 3.19
CA LEU A 154 -12.14 -1.23 1.81
C LEU A 154 -13.50 -1.12 1.11
N LEU A 155 -13.54 -0.51 -0.08
CA LEU A 155 -14.74 -0.38 -0.91
C LEU A 155 -14.49 -1.07 -2.25
N CYS A 156 -15.38 -2.00 -2.61
CA CYS A 156 -15.44 -2.53 -3.96
C CYS A 156 -16.24 -1.57 -4.83
N GLU A 157 -15.59 -0.91 -5.78
CA GLU A 157 -16.27 0.04 -6.66
C GLU A 157 -17.19 -0.65 -7.69
N SER A 158 -17.00 -1.95 -7.95
CA SER A 158 -17.86 -2.74 -8.84
C SER A 158 -19.22 -3.07 -8.21
N CYS A 159 -19.24 -3.73 -7.04
CA CYS A 159 -20.49 -4.17 -6.41
C CYS A 159 -20.95 -3.29 -5.23
N LYS A 160 -20.21 -2.22 -4.93
CA LYS A 160 -20.46 -1.26 -3.84
C LYS A 160 -20.45 -1.88 -2.44
N ARG A 161 -19.85 -3.07 -2.29
CA ARG A 161 -19.61 -3.67 -0.98
C ARG A 161 -18.46 -2.98 -0.29
N TRP A 162 -18.61 -2.70 1.00
CA TRP A 162 -17.52 -2.21 1.82
C TRP A 162 -17.14 -3.23 2.89
N TYR A 163 -15.90 -3.20 3.37
CA TYR A 163 -15.37 -4.10 4.39
C TYR A 163 -14.57 -3.27 5.40
N PRO A 164 -14.85 -3.34 6.71
CA PRO A 164 -14.10 -2.59 7.70
C PRO A 164 -12.73 -3.23 7.96
N ILE A 165 -11.76 -2.39 8.28
CA ILE A 165 -10.50 -2.76 8.93
C ILE A 165 -10.64 -2.30 10.39
N ILE A 166 -10.58 -3.25 11.32
CA ILE A 166 -10.73 -3.02 12.76
C ILE A 166 -9.60 -3.74 13.45
N GLU A 167 -8.85 -3.04 14.31
CA GLU A 167 -7.70 -3.58 15.02
C GLU A 167 -6.76 -4.30 14.04
N THR A 168 -6.38 -3.59 12.98
CA THR A 168 -5.49 -4.06 11.93
C THR A 168 -6.01 -5.18 11.02
N ILE A 169 -7.19 -5.75 11.29
CA ILE A 169 -7.73 -6.91 10.58
C ILE A 169 -8.80 -6.49 9.55
N PRO A 170 -8.61 -6.74 8.23
CA PRO A 170 -9.66 -6.56 7.23
C PRO A 170 -10.73 -7.65 7.37
N ARG A 171 -11.95 -7.26 7.73
CA ARG A 171 -13.08 -8.19 7.93
C ARG A 171 -13.85 -8.40 6.61
N MET A 172 -13.30 -9.26 5.75
CA MET A 172 -13.83 -9.53 4.41
C MET A 172 -14.73 -10.78 4.34
N LEU A 173 -15.60 -10.96 5.33
CA LEU A 173 -16.52 -12.11 5.39
C LEU A 173 -17.62 -12.01 4.31
N PRO A 174 -18.17 -13.13 3.84
CA PRO A 174 -19.43 -13.16 3.08
C PRO A 174 -20.58 -12.48 3.84
N ASP A 175 -21.54 -11.93 3.10
CA ASP A 175 -22.58 -11.05 3.65
C ASP A 175 -23.40 -11.73 4.79
N GLU A 176 -23.63 -13.04 4.68
CA GLU A 176 -24.38 -13.85 5.66
C GLU A 176 -23.67 -14.04 7.01
N TYR A 177 -22.35 -13.83 7.07
CA TYR A 177 -21.55 -13.96 8.29
C TYR A 177 -21.17 -12.61 8.91
N ARG A 178 -21.69 -11.50 8.37
CA ARG A 178 -21.37 -10.15 8.84
C ARG A 178 -22.36 -9.66 9.90
N ASP A 179 -21.83 -8.99 10.91
CA ASP A 179 -22.62 -8.40 11.98
C ASP A 179 -23.09 -6.99 11.57
N LYS A 180 -24.38 -6.89 11.23
CA LYS A 180 -24.99 -5.64 10.80
C LYS A 180 -24.92 -4.53 11.85
N GLU A 181 -25.14 -4.85 13.12
CA GLU A 181 -25.20 -3.83 14.16
C GLU A 181 -23.81 -3.25 14.40
N SER A 182 -22.81 -4.11 14.60
CA SER A 182 -21.43 -3.71 14.81
C SER A 182 -20.88 -2.90 13.63
N GLU A 183 -21.19 -3.31 12.39
CA GLU A 183 -20.69 -2.62 11.21
C GLU A 183 -21.38 -1.29 10.94
N LEU A 184 -22.68 -1.17 11.20
CA LEU A 184 -23.36 0.13 11.10
C LEU A 184 -22.84 1.11 12.17
N GLN A 185 -22.58 0.64 13.39
CA GLN A 185 -21.95 1.45 14.44
C GLN A 185 -20.54 1.91 14.03
N PHE A 186 -19.74 1.00 13.46
CA PHE A 186 -18.44 1.34 12.89
C PHE A 186 -18.58 2.44 11.83
N LEU A 187 -19.48 2.26 10.86
CA LEU A 187 -19.64 3.19 9.76
C LEU A 187 -20.12 4.57 10.23
N GLU A 188 -21.07 4.63 11.19
CA GLU A 188 -21.52 5.88 11.80
C GLU A 188 -20.37 6.59 12.52
N SER A 189 -19.52 5.85 13.25
CA SER A 189 -18.37 6.43 13.96
C SER A 189 -17.33 7.07 13.04
N LYS A 190 -17.29 6.65 11.76
CA LYS A 190 -16.34 7.14 10.75
C LYS A 190 -16.96 8.10 9.73
N LYS A 191 -18.23 8.48 9.92
CA LYS A 191 -18.99 9.33 9.00
C LYS A 191 -18.28 10.64 8.63
N ASN A 192 -17.63 11.29 9.58
CA ASN A 192 -16.91 12.56 9.34
C ASN A 192 -15.62 12.40 8.53
N LEU A 193 -15.11 11.17 8.37
CA LEU A 193 -13.92 10.85 7.58
C LEU A 193 -14.27 10.39 6.15
N LEU A 194 -15.57 10.26 5.85
CA LEU A 194 -16.09 9.81 4.57
C LEU A 194 -16.92 10.94 3.94
N ASP A 195 -16.66 11.23 2.66
CA ASP A 195 -17.35 12.32 1.98
C ASP A 195 -18.82 11.96 1.67
N GLU A 196 -19.70 12.96 1.46
CA GLU A 196 -21.11 12.74 1.14
C GLU A 196 -21.31 11.81 -0.09
N LYS A 197 -20.41 11.90 -1.07
CA LYS A 197 -20.41 11.04 -2.27
C LYS A 197 -20.28 9.54 -1.95
N PHE A 198 -19.67 9.18 -0.82
CA PHE A 198 -19.57 7.79 -0.40
C PHE A 198 -20.95 7.26 0.02
N PHE A 199 -21.73 8.07 0.75
CA PHE A 199 -23.04 7.69 1.26
C PHE A 199 -24.17 7.75 0.23
N THR A 200 -23.95 8.39 -0.93
CA THR A 200 -24.90 8.33 -2.06
C THR A 200 -24.78 7.04 -2.87
N LEU A 201 -23.79 6.18 -2.59
CA LEU A 201 -23.65 4.88 -3.23
C LEU A 201 -24.69 3.88 -2.68
N ASP A 202 -25.07 2.90 -3.52
CA ASP A 202 -25.85 1.72 -3.11
C ASP A 202 -24.98 0.75 -2.29
N LEU A 203 -24.57 1.18 -1.09
CA LEU A 203 -23.63 0.46 -0.24
C LEU A 203 -24.19 -0.89 0.20
N LYS A 204 -23.33 -1.91 0.11
CA LYS A 204 -23.64 -3.30 0.49
C LYS A 204 -22.66 -3.82 1.53
N PRO A 205 -23.07 -4.79 2.35
CA PRO A 205 -24.44 -5.27 2.52
C PRO A 205 -25.31 -4.29 3.33
N PHE A 206 -24.68 -3.33 4.01
CA PHE A 206 -25.36 -2.39 4.90
C PHE A 206 -25.02 -0.95 4.53
N ALA A 207 -25.99 -0.06 4.73
CA ALA A 207 -25.85 1.38 4.54
C ALA A 207 -26.46 2.12 5.74
N LEU A 208 -25.90 3.28 6.08
CA LEU A 208 -26.54 4.21 7.01
C LEU A 208 -27.83 4.74 6.36
N LYS A 209 -28.89 4.87 7.16
CA LYS A 209 -30.18 5.43 6.71
C LYS A 209 -30.20 6.94 6.81
#